data_AF-A0A7C5N2X6-F1
#
_entry.id   AF-A0A7C5N2X6-F1
#
_cell.length_a   1.000
_cell.length_b   1.000
_cell.length_c   1.000
_cell.angle_alpha   90.00
_cell.angle_beta   90.00
_cell.angle_gamma   90.00
#
_symmetry.space_group_name_H-M   'P 1'
#
loop_
_entity.id
_entity.type
_entity.pdbx_description
1 polymer ?
#
loop_
_entity_poly.entity_id
_entity_poly.type
_entity_poly.pdbx_seq_one_letter_code
_entity_poly.pdbx_strand_id
1 'polypeptide(L)'
;MRATRLLVLRCVAMSCAPGRPAREAGELSRDEDVTSFAGIGSQLVLAAARRYPKAVQVARLPPVALTTSDGTGLALVSYEARAVIDGPLAFTELTLRFRNPRAERVEGRFVVSLPFGAAVSRLAMRIGDRW
;
A
#
# COMPACT_ATOMS: atom_id res chain seq x y z
N MET A 1 -37.59 29.44 -8.78
CA MET A 1 -37.88 29.27 -7.33
C MET A 1 -37.43 27.87 -6.92
N ARG A 2 -36.54 27.79 -5.90
CA ARG A 2 -36.25 26.71 -4.92
C ARG A 2 -36.33 25.24 -5.42
N ALA A 3 -35.35 24.37 -5.20
CA ALA A 3 -34.70 24.13 -3.92
C ALA A 3 -33.37 23.37 -4.05
N THR A 4 -32.33 23.91 -3.42
CA THR A 4 -31.09 23.21 -3.06
C THR A 4 -31.37 22.32 -1.85
N ARG A 5 -31.11 21.01 -1.97
CA ARG A 5 -31.11 20.09 -0.81
C ARG A 5 -29.69 19.59 -0.57
N LEU A 6 -29.08 20.16 0.46
CA LEU A 6 -27.86 19.72 1.09
C LEU A 6 -28.19 18.53 2.01
N LEU A 7 -27.58 17.37 1.78
CA LEU A 7 -27.67 16.22 2.68
C LEU A 7 -26.30 16.00 3.33
N VAL A 8 -26.14 16.46 4.56
CA VAL A 8 -25.00 16.10 5.42
C VAL A 8 -25.46 14.94 6.30
N LEU A 9 -25.02 13.72 5.96
CA LEU A 9 -25.25 12.55 6.79
C LEU A 9 -24.00 12.31 7.64
N ARG A 10 -24.12 12.66 8.92
CA ARG A 10 -23.13 12.42 9.97
C ARG A 10 -23.56 11.14 10.70
N CYS A 11 -22.96 9.99 10.37
CA CYS A 11 -23.19 8.75 11.10
C CYS A 11 -22.09 8.56 12.17
N VAL A 12 -22.47 8.74 13.43
CA VAL A 12 -21.76 8.15 14.57
C VAL A 12 -22.60 6.95 15.01
N ALA A 13 -22.01 5.76 14.97
CA ALA A 13 -22.59 4.57 15.58
C ALA A 13 -21.59 4.02 16.61
N MET A 14 -21.79 4.44 17.85
CA MET A 14 -21.30 3.76 19.03
C MET A 14 -22.46 2.88 19.51
N SER A 15 -22.30 1.57 19.43
CA SER A 15 -23.26 0.63 20.00
C SER A 15 -22.50 -0.44 20.78
N CYS A 16 -22.57 -0.32 22.09
CA CYS A 16 -22.25 -1.37 23.04
C CYS A 16 -23.17 -2.57 22.77
N ALA A 17 -22.57 -3.71 22.45
CA ALA A 17 -23.24 -5.00 22.54
C ALA A 17 -22.84 -5.71 23.86
N PRO A 18 -23.73 -6.52 24.45
CA PRO A 18 -23.69 -6.89 25.86
C PRO A 18 -22.78 -8.08 26.16
N GLY A 19 -22.23 -8.07 27.38
CA GLY A 19 -21.94 -9.24 28.21
C GLY A 19 -21.35 -10.49 27.53
N ARG A 20 -20.04 -10.48 27.28
CA ARG A 20 -19.27 -11.74 27.27
C ARG A 20 -18.85 -12.07 28.71
N PRO A 21 -19.07 -13.30 29.21
CA PRO A 21 -18.51 -13.69 30.48
C PRO A 21 -16.98 -13.58 30.39
N ALA A 22 -16.39 -12.88 31.35
CA ALA A 22 -14.96 -12.81 31.52
C ALA A 22 -14.43 -14.24 31.61
N ARG A 23 -13.76 -14.71 30.56
CA ARG A 23 -12.79 -15.79 30.71
C ARG A 23 -11.82 -15.29 31.76
N GLU A 24 -11.66 -16.04 32.86
CA GLU A 24 -10.58 -15.85 33.83
C GLU A 24 -9.28 -15.67 33.04
N ALA A 25 -8.89 -14.41 32.88
CA ALA A 25 -7.53 -14.06 32.57
C ALA A 25 -6.79 -14.42 33.85
N GLY A 26 -6.09 -15.55 33.84
CA GLY A 26 -5.09 -15.85 34.86
C GLY A 26 -4.27 -14.59 35.05
N GLU A 27 -4.28 -14.11 36.30
CA GLU A 27 -3.67 -12.88 36.73
C GLU A 27 -2.19 -12.92 36.35
N LEU A 28 -1.85 -12.30 35.21
CA LEU A 28 -0.48 -11.99 34.89
C LEU A 28 -0.10 -10.85 35.82
N SER A 29 0.43 -11.21 36.98
CA SER A 29 1.13 -10.30 37.89
C SER A 29 2.02 -9.40 37.04
N ARG A 30 1.70 -8.11 36.99
CA ARG A 30 2.60 -7.10 36.44
C ARG A 30 3.78 -7.02 37.38
N ASP A 31 4.85 -7.70 37.03
CA ASP A 31 6.15 -7.50 37.66
C ASP A 31 6.66 -6.13 37.18
N GLU A 32 6.80 -5.21 38.13
CA GLU A 32 7.17 -3.81 37.95
C GLU A 32 8.68 -3.65 37.68
N ASP A 33 9.24 -4.42 36.74
CA ASP A 33 10.66 -4.30 36.38
C ASP A 33 10.95 -4.74 34.94
N VAL A 34 10.24 -4.15 33.97
CA VAL A 34 10.51 -4.38 32.55
C VAL A 34 11.68 -3.50 32.08
N THR A 35 12.87 -3.72 32.64
CA THR A 35 14.14 -3.21 32.08
C THR A 35 14.99 -4.31 31.45
N SER A 36 14.56 -5.58 31.52
CA SER A 36 15.35 -6.71 31.01
C SER A 36 14.49 -7.86 30.43
N PHE A 37 15.02 -8.49 29.38
CA PHE A 37 14.46 -9.71 28.79
C PHE A 37 14.93 -11.00 29.49
N ALA A 38 15.75 -10.89 30.54
CA ALA A 38 16.36 -12.04 31.22
C ALA A 38 15.36 -13.03 31.84
N GLY A 39 14.15 -12.56 32.18
CA GLY A 39 13.07 -13.41 32.73
C GLY A 39 12.18 -14.08 31.67
N ILE A 40 12.34 -13.74 30.38
CA ILE A 40 11.45 -14.28 29.35
C ILE A 40 11.98 -15.64 28.88
N GLY A 41 11.40 -16.71 29.39
CA GLY A 41 11.68 -18.06 28.91
C GLY A 41 11.40 -18.21 27.42
N SER A 42 12.31 -18.86 26.69
CA SER A 42 12.23 -19.07 25.24
C SER A 42 10.92 -19.74 24.79
N GLN A 43 10.34 -20.60 25.64
CA GLN A 43 9.04 -21.24 25.39
C GLN A 43 7.88 -20.24 25.41
N LEU A 44 7.93 -19.24 26.28
CA LEU A 44 6.91 -18.21 26.38
C LEU A 44 6.97 -17.28 25.16
N VAL A 45 8.19 -16.90 24.74
CA VAL A 45 8.41 -16.17 23.48
C VAL A 45 7.88 -16.96 22.29
N LEU A 46 8.20 -18.24 22.20
CA LEU A 46 7.74 -19.10 21.10
C LEU A 46 6.21 -19.26 21.10
N ALA A 47 5.59 -19.46 22.26
CA ALA A 47 4.15 -19.57 22.40
C ALA A 47 3.43 -18.27 22.04
N ALA A 48 4.02 -17.11 22.37
CA ALA A 48 3.51 -15.80 21.97
C ALA A 48 3.67 -15.58 20.46
N ALA A 49 4.85 -15.87 19.89
CA ALA A 49 5.12 -15.73 18.47
C ALA A 49 4.20 -16.59 17.58
N ARG A 50 3.83 -17.80 18.05
CA ARG A 50 2.87 -18.67 17.36
C ARG A 50 1.43 -18.15 17.38
N ARG A 51 1.06 -17.36 18.39
CA ARG A 51 -0.27 -16.71 18.49
C ARG A 51 -0.31 -15.35 17.82
N TYR A 52 0.85 -14.73 17.63
CA TYR A 52 0.94 -13.45 16.95
C TYR A 52 0.47 -13.62 15.51
N PRO A 53 -0.54 -12.86 15.05
CA PRO A 53 -0.95 -12.92 13.66
C PRO A 53 0.27 -12.51 12.82
N LYS A 54 0.77 -13.44 12.01
CA LYS A 54 1.76 -13.10 10.98
C LYS A 54 1.15 -11.95 10.20
N ALA A 55 1.77 -10.78 10.25
CA ALA A 55 1.30 -9.63 9.51
C ALA A 55 1.07 -10.08 8.07
N VAL A 56 -0.20 -10.12 7.67
CA VAL A 56 -0.56 -10.46 6.30
C VAL A 56 0.05 -9.33 5.50
N GLN A 57 1.10 -9.64 4.73
CA GLN A 57 1.59 -8.72 3.73
C GLN A 57 0.45 -8.52 2.76
N VAL A 58 -0.29 -7.42 2.93
CA VAL A 58 -1.25 -6.96 1.94
C VAL A 58 -0.45 -6.82 0.67
N ALA A 59 -0.83 -7.56 -0.37
CA ALA A 59 -0.15 -7.52 -1.66
C ALA A 59 -0.14 -6.07 -2.13
N ARG A 60 1.00 -5.41 -1.97
CA ARG A 60 1.16 -4.03 -2.39
C ARG A 60 1.23 -4.06 -3.90
N LEU A 61 0.32 -3.36 -4.56
CA LEU A 61 0.43 -3.18 -6.01
C LEU A 61 1.84 -2.65 -6.31
N PRO A 62 2.49 -3.14 -7.37
CA PRO A 62 3.79 -2.61 -7.77
C PRO A 62 3.67 -1.09 -7.97
N PRO A 63 4.66 -0.30 -7.53
CA PRO A 63 4.59 1.15 -7.60
C PRO A 63 4.53 1.67 -9.03
N VAL A 64 4.90 0.84 -10.01
CA VAL A 64 4.75 1.10 -11.44
C VAL A 64 4.29 -0.19 -12.11
N ALA A 65 3.25 -0.14 -12.92
CA ALA A 65 2.80 -1.25 -13.74
C ALA A 65 2.17 -0.79 -15.04
N LEU A 66 2.27 -1.65 -16.05
CA LEU A 66 1.48 -1.57 -17.27
C LEU A 66 0.78 -2.92 -17.43
N THR A 67 -0.55 -2.92 -17.47
CA THR A 67 -1.35 -4.13 -17.65
C THR A 67 -2.18 -4.04 -18.91
N THR A 68 -2.46 -5.15 -19.56
CA THR A 68 -3.46 -5.23 -20.64
C THR A 68 -4.88 -5.12 -20.09
N SER A 69 -5.87 -4.95 -20.98
CA SER A 69 -7.29 -4.91 -20.62
C SER A 69 -7.80 -6.18 -19.93
N ASP A 70 -7.20 -7.34 -20.23
CA ASP A 70 -7.45 -8.62 -19.54
C ASP A 70 -6.79 -8.72 -18.15
N GLY A 71 -6.06 -7.68 -17.71
CA GLY A 71 -5.35 -7.62 -16.44
C GLY A 71 -3.94 -8.21 -16.45
N THR A 72 -3.46 -8.76 -17.57
CA THR A 72 -2.11 -9.32 -17.67
C THR A 72 -1.05 -8.22 -17.58
N GLY A 73 -0.11 -8.35 -16.64
CA GLY A 73 1.03 -7.43 -16.53
C GLY A 73 2.02 -7.58 -17.68
N LEU A 74 2.48 -6.46 -18.24
CA LEU A 74 3.59 -6.42 -19.19
C LEU A 74 4.91 -6.37 -18.42
N ALA A 75 5.92 -7.04 -18.96
CA ALA A 75 7.26 -7.04 -18.35
C ALA A 75 7.93 -5.68 -18.53
N LEU A 76 8.37 -5.05 -17.44
CA LEU A 76 9.26 -3.90 -17.47
C LEU A 76 10.68 -4.39 -17.78
N VAL A 77 11.18 -4.09 -18.98
CA VAL A 77 12.48 -4.57 -19.46
C VAL A 77 13.60 -3.54 -19.35
N SER A 78 13.26 -2.26 -19.15
CA SER A 78 14.22 -1.19 -18.92
C SER A 78 13.60 -0.11 -18.03
N TYR A 79 14.41 0.42 -17.13
CA TYR A 79 14.08 1.53 -16.24
C TYR A 79 15.27 2.48 -16.18
N GLU A 80 15.02 3.76 -16.45
CA GLU A 80 15.98 4.83 -16.24
C GLU A 80 15.30 5.94 -15.46
N ALA A 81 16.00 6.50 -14.48
CA ALA A 81 15.52 7.59 -13.66
C ALA A 81 16.56 8.70 -13.58
N ARG A 82 16.12 9.92 -13.80
CA ARG A 82 16.90 11.13 -13.59
C ARG A 82 16.17 12.00 -12.57
N ALA A 83 16.91 12.50 -11.60
CA ALA A 83 16.39 13.45 -10.63
C ALA A 83 17.28 14.70 -10.64
N VAL A 84 16.63 15.86 -10.63
CA VAL A 84 17.27 17.17 -10.41
C VAL A 84 16.66 17.75 -9.15
N ILE A 85 17.50 18.15 -8.21
CA ILE A 85 17.09 18.78 -6.95
C ILE A 85 17.58 20.22 -6.99
N ASP A 86 16.67 21.17 -6.81
CA ASP A 86 16.97 22.60 -6.74
C ASP A 86 16.23 23.21 -5.54
N GLY A 87 16.99 23.56 -4.51
CA GLY A 87 16.45 23.98 -3.22
C GLY A 87 15.43 22.97 -2.67
N PRO A 88 14.18 23.37 -2.39
CA PRO A 88 13.13 22.47 -1.88
C PRO A 88 12.40 21.69 -2.99
N LEU A 89 12.72 21.90 -4.27
CA LEU A 89 12.05 21.28 -5.41
C LEU A 89 12.85 20.08 -5.92
N ALA A 90 12.13 19.02 -6.29
CA ALA A 90 12.69 17.86 -6.96
C ALA A 90 11.91 17.58 -8.26
N PHE A 91 12.62 17.51 -9.38
CA PHE A 91 12.08 17.06 -10.66
C PHE A 91 12.61 15.67 -10.96
N THR A 92 11.68 14.72 -11.12
CA THR A 92 12.00 13.32 -11.45
C THR A 92 11.46 12.99 -12.83
N GLU A 93 12.34 12.49 -13.69
CA GLU A 93 12.00 11.94 -14.99
C GLU A 93 12.22 10.43 -14.96
N LEU A 94 11.19 9.67 -15.37
CA LEU A 94 11.23 8.21 -15.46
C LEU A 94 11.03 7.80 -16.92
N THR A 95 12.01 7.08 -17.47
CA THR A 95 11.90 6.43 -18.78
C THR A 95 11.72 4.92 -18.56
N LEU A 96 10.53 4.43 -18.90
CA LEU A 96 10.10 3.05 -18.68
C LEU A 96 9.90 2.35 -20.02
N ARG A 97 10.44 1.13 -20.19
CA ARG A 97 10.17 0.30 -21.38
C ARG A 97 9.52 -1.00 -20.98
N PHE A 98 8.31 -1.22 -21.48
CA PHE A 98 7.56 -2.46 -21.30
C PHE A 98 7.58 -3.30 -22.57
N ARG A 99 7.67 -4.63 -22.42
CA ARG A 99 7.61 -5.58 -23.53
C ARG A 99 6.24 -6.23 -23.58
N ASN A 100 5.54 -6.05 -24.71
CA ASN A 100 4.38 -6.88 -25.04
C ASN A 100 4.87 -8.18 -25.70
N PRO A 101 4.59 -9.36 -25.12
CA PRO A 101 4.97 -10.63 -25.74
C PRO A 101 4.08 -11.02 -26.92
N ARG A 102 2.90 -10.41 -27.07
CA ARG A 102 1.96 -10.70 -28.17
C ARG A 102 2.35 -9.93 -29.43
N ALA A 103 2.04 -10.51 -30.59
CA ALA A 103 2.32 -9.89 -31.90
C ALA A 103 1.41 -8.70 -32.24
N GLU A 104 0.27 -8.60 -31.56
CA GLU A 104 -0.74 -7.57 -31.77
C GLU A 104 -0.62 -6.41 -30.77
N ARG A 105 -1.14 -5.24 -31.16
CA ARG A 105 -1.21 -4.09 -30.25
C ARG A 105 -2.36 -4.29 -29.25
N VAL A 106 -2.04 -4.18 -27.97
CA VAL A 106 -2.97 -4.33 -26.87
C VAL A 106 -3.30 -2.98 -26.24
N GLU A 107 -4.53 -2.83 -25.74
CA GLU A 107 -4.88 -1.74 -24.85
C GLU A 107 -4.14 -1.91 -23.53
N GLY A 108 -3.61 -0.82 -22.98
CA GLY A 108 -2.80 -0.83 -21.75
C GLY A 108 -3.31 0.14 -20.70
N ARG A 109 -3.35 -0.30 -19.45
CA ARG A 109 -3.56 0.54 -18.26
C ARG A 109 -2.23 0.76 -17.55
N PHE A 110 -1.75 2.00 -17.59
CA PHE A 110 -0.58 2.42 -16.84
C PHE A 110 -0.98 2.87 -15.43
N VAL A 111 -0.28 2.36 -14.41
CA VAL A 111 -0.46 2.78 -13.01
C VAL A 111 0.90 3.14 -12.43
N VAL A 112 0.96 4.28 -11.75
CA VAL A 112 2.11 4.70 -10.96
C VAL A 112 1.65 5.22 -9.60
N SER A 113 2.32 4.79 -8.55
CA SER A 113 2.16 5.32 -7.20
C SER A 113 3.06 6.53 -7.03
N LEU A 114 2.48 7.67 -6.72
CA LEU A 114 3.23 8.89 -6.46
C LEU A 114 3.57 9.00 -4.97
N PRO A 115 4.80 9.45 -4.63
CA PRO A 115 5.11 9.86 -3.27
C PRO A 115 4.16 10.96 -2.78
N PHE A 116 4.04 11.08 -1.45
CA PHE A 116 3.28 12.18 -0.86
C PHE A 116 3.84 13.54 -1.32
N GLY A 117 2.95 14.44 -1.73
CA GLY A 117 3.32 15.77 -2.22
C GLY A 117 3.86 15.82 -3.66
N ALA A 118 4.01 14.67 -4.33
CA ALA A 118 4.41 14.63 -5.74
C ALA A 118 3.20 14.76 -6.67
N ALA A 119 3.42 15.39 -7.83
CA ALA A 119 2.44 15.51 -8.90
C ALA A 119 3.07 15.16 -10.26
N VAL A 120 2.26 14.70 -11.21
CA VAL A 120 2.71 14.45 -12.58
C VAL A 120 2.61 15.73 -13.38
N SER A 121 3.74 16.20 -13.92
CA SER A 121 3.80 17.35 -14.82
C SER A 121 3.62 16.97 -16.29
N ARG A 122 4.19 15.83 -16.71
CA ARG A 122 4.12 15.31 -18.08
C ARG A 122 4.07 13.79 -18.07
N LEU A 123 3.24 13.25 -18.97
CA LEU A 123 3.21 11.84 -19.32
C LEU A 123 3.20 11.73 -20.84
N ALA A 124 4.11 10.93 -21.41
CA ALA A 124 4.17 10.64 -22.83
C ALA A 124 4.38 9.14 -23.02
N MET A 125 3.83 8.57 -24.09
CA MET A 125 3.90 7.14 -24.37
C MET A 125 4.31 6.91 -25.81
N ARG A 126 5.52 6.35 -26.02
CA ARG A 126 5.97 5.95 -27.34
C ARG A 126 5.65 4.48 -27.62
N ILE A 127 4.98 4.19 -28.73
CA ILE A 127 4.69 2.83 -29.21
C ILE A 127 5.30 2.65 -30.60
N GLY A 128 6.37 1.87 -30.68
CA GLY A 128 7.20 1.79 -31.89
C GLY A 128 7.81 3.16 -32.18
N ASP A 129 7.54 3.70 -33.37
CA ASP A 129 8.07 5.00 -33.81
C ASP A 129 7.09 6.17 -33.62
N ARG A 130 6.00 5.96 -32.88
CA ARG A 130 4.96 6.98 -32.63
C ARG A 130 4.92 7.39 -31.16
N TRP A 131 4.82 8.69 -30.91
CA TRP A 131 4.64 9.32 -29.59
C TRP A 131 3.17 9.53 -29.23
#